data_AF-A0A9N9QPF1-F1
#
_entry.id   AF-A0A9N9QPF1-F1
#
_cell.length_a   1.000
_cell.length_b   1.000
_cell.length_c   1.000
_cell.angle_alpha   90.00
_cell.angle_beta   90.00
_cell.angle_gamma   90.00
#
_symmetry.space_group_name_H-M   'P 1'
#
loop_
_entity.id
_entity.type
_entity.pdbx_description
1 polymer ?
#
loop_
_entity_poly.entity_id
_entity_poly.type
_entity_poly.pdbx_seq_one_letter_code
_entity_poly.pdbx_strand_id
1 'polypeptide(L)'
;MRKYFQTLSRMLYLRSKPKITVKTPTVNSLTTSTIPQVKEPERQDSSLENIPKSIDKVEEVKENETRKVEYRSTFDQMFRSLTRNAYKPKSKVTIFGAGDLGMATVFALLAKGITNDVSIIDFHEDKLKAELMDLQFGSKFLPNVKLRASKDYEISSESKICILAPCSDSDIEDEYVDPIQVNAEVFKAMIPQILKYSPNTIFLVAVNPVDVFSYLTWQVSELPKNRVMGTGTNLYTATFQYLLANRLGVAPSDCHGFIIGENGYSCGNLN
;
A
#
# COMPACT_ATOMS: atom_id res chain seq x y z
N MET A 1 3.86 -0.79 35.82
CA MET A 1 3.24 -1.19 34.52
C MET A 1 3.50 -0.17 33.40
N ARG A 2 3.12 1.13 33.51
CA ARG A 2 3.43 2.17 32.49
C ARG A 2 4.93 2.31 32.11
N LYS A 3 5.83 2.29 33.09
CA LYS A 3 7.29 2.38 32.84
C LYS A 3 7.86 1.16 32.10
N TYR A 4 7.29 -0.02 32.30
CA TYR A 4 7.77 -1.27 31.69
C TYR A 4 7.45 -1.31 30.18
N PHE A 5 6.26 -0.85 29.79
CA PHE A 5 5.85 -0.83 28.37
C PHE A 5 6.63 0.21 27.56
N GLN A 6 6.84 1.42 28.09
CA GLN A 6 7.66 2.44 27.42
C GLN A 6 9.14 2.03 27.27
N THR A 7 9.67 1.27 28.24
CA THR A 7 11.08 0.84 28.21
C THR A 7 11.31 -0.29 27.19
N LEU A 8 10.35 -1.20 27.02
CA LEU A 8 10.40 -2.27 26.02
C LEU A 8 10.28 -1.73 24.59
N SER A 9 9.38 -0.77 24.34
CA SER A 9 9.27 -0.10 23.03
C SER A 9 10.55 0.66 22.67
N ARG A 10 11.20 1.31 23.64
CA ARG A 10 12.46 2.06 23.42
C ARG A 10 13.68 1.15 23.23
N MET A 11 13.71 -0.01 23.90
CA MET A 11 14.78 -1.01 23.69
C MET A 11 14.69 -1.72 22.33
N LEU A 12 13.48 -2.01 21.85
CA LEU A 12 13.28 -2.60 20.52
C LEU A 12 13.63 -1.60 19.40
N TYR A 13 13.31 -0.31 19.60
CA TYR A 13 13.61 0.75 18.64
C TYR A 13 15.11 1.08 18.52
N LEU A 14 15.88 1.03 19.61
CA LEU A 14 17.33 1.33 19.59
C LEU A 14 18.20 0.20 19.04
N ARG A 15 17.64 -1.00 18.82
CA ARG A 15 18.37 -2.18 18.34
C ARG A 15 18.39 -2.30 16.81
N SER A 16 17.62 -1.48 16.07
CA SER A 16 17.46 -1.59 14.61
C SER A 16 18.31 -0.62 13.77
N LYS A 17 19.12 0.26 14.36
CA LYS A 17 20.02 1.13 13.56
C LYS A 17 21.35 0.43 13.24
N PRO A 18 21.71 0.24 11.96
CA PRO A 18 23.08 -0.11 11.61
C PRO A 18 24.00 1.09 11.89
N LYS A 19 25.10 0.87 12.62
CA LYS A 19 26.18 1.85 12.77
C LYS A 19 26.91 1.98 11.44
N ILE A 20 26.56 2.98 10.64
CA ILE A 20 27.31 3.34 9.43
C ILE A 20 28.51 4.19 9.87
N THR A 21 29.68 3.56 9.96
CA THR A 21 30.96 4.27 10.11
C THR A 21 31.43 4.68 8.72
N VAL A 22 31.27 5.96 8.37
CA VAL A 22 31.83 6.53 7.16
C VAL A 22 33.34 6.69 7.37
N LYS A 23 34.14 5.86 6.70
CA LYS A 23 35.58 6.11 6.51
C LYS A 23 35.75 6.94 5.24
N THR A 24 36.26 8.16 5.39
CA THR A 24 36.74 9.00 4.29
C THR A 24 37.99 8.37 3.66
N PRO A 25 38.14 8.34 2.33
CA PRO A 25 39.41 7.97 1.72
C PRO A 25 40.28 9.22 1.50
N THR A 26 41.45 9.19 2.12
CA THR A 26 42.61 10.05 1.86
C THR A 26 43.29 9.65 0.55
N VAL A 27 43.78 10.65 -0.18
CA VAL A 27 44.60 10.54 -1.39
C VAL A 27 45.98 9.96 -1.07
N ASN A 28 46.48 8.99 -1.86
CA ASN A 28 47.85 8.97 -2.41
C ASN A 28 48.21 7.75 -3.31
N SER A 29 48.76 8.10 -4.49
CA SER A 29 49.89 7.52 -5.26
C SER A 29 49.93 6.08 -5.82
N LEU A 30 50.05 6.03 -7.17
CA LEU A 30 50.92 5.19 -8.04
C LEU A 30 50.71 3.65 -8.11
N THR A 31 50.30 3.14 -9.27
CA THR A 31 51.17 2.46 -10.28
C THR A 31 50.39 1.94 -11.51
N THR A 32 51.11 1.86 -12.62
CA THR A 32 50.77 1.66 -14.05
C THR A 32 50.28 0.27 -14.48
N SER A 33 49.42 0.19 -15.50
CA SER A 33 49.70 -0.59 -16.74
C SER A 33 48.66 -0.36 -17.85
N THR A 34 49.15 -0.50 -19.08
CA THR A 34 48.73 0.03 -20.39
C THR A 34 47.80 -0.92 -21.17
N ILE A 35 47.01 -0.40 -22.15
CA ILE A 35 46.86 -0.86 -23.57
C ILE A 35 45.56 -0.29 -24.23
N PRO A 36 45.52 -0.02 -25.56
CA PRO A 36 45.08 1.26 -26.15
C PRO A 36 43.82 1.22 -27.06
N GLN A 37 43.40 2.42 -27.51
CA GLN A 37 42.28 2.71 -28.43
C GLN A 37 42.67 2.68 -29.94
N VAL A 38 41.69 2.41 -30.81
CA VAL A 38 41.77 2.52 -32.29
C VAL A 38 40.68 3.48 -32.82
N LYS A 39 41.07 4.29 -33.81
CA LYS A 39 40.38 5.43 -34.45
C LYS A 39 39.69 5.05 -35.78
N GLU A 40 38.62 5.77 -36.15
CA GLU A 40 37.97 5.80 -37.48
C GLU A 40 38.77 6.60 -38.54
N PRO A 41 38.55 6.40 -39.86
CA PRO A 41 39.03 7.31 -40.90
C PRO A 41 37.92 8.01 -41.74
N GLU A 42 38.23 9.23 -42.21
CA GLU A 42 37.45 10.03 -43.18
C GLU A 42 38.11 10.12 -44.59
N ARG A 43 37.22 10.35 -45.57
CA ARG A 43 37.22 10.64 -47.03
C ARG A 43 38.46 11.18 -47.79
N GLN A 44 38.49 10.91 -49.12
CA GLN A 44 39.02 11.78 -50.21
C GLN A 44 38.29 11.54 -51.57
N ASP A 45 38.17 12.61 -52.38
CA ASP A 45 37.47 12.76 -53.69
C ASP A 45 38.29 12.34 -54.94
N SER A 46 37.64 12.04 -56.08
CA SER A 46 37.95 12.64 -57.42
C SER A 46 37.25 12.00 -58.66
N SER A 47 36.94 12.89 -59.62
CA SER A 47 36.83 12.74 -61.10
C SER A 47 35.59 12.14 -61.80
N LEU A 48 35.13 12.90 -62.81
CA LEU A 48 34.07 12.69 -63.80
C LEU A 48 34.56 11.83 -64.98
N GLU A 49 33.70 10.95 -65.53
CA GLU A 49 33.56 10.74 -66.99
C GLU A 49 32.41 9.79 -67.40
N ASN A 50 31.66 10.21 -68.43
CA ASN A 50 30.92 9.46 -69.47
C ASN A 50 29.50 8.86 -69.24
N ILE A 51 28.58 9.36 -70.09
CA ILE A 51 27.18 8.98 -70.45
C ILE A 51 27.30 8.43 -71.94
N PRO A 52 26.32 7.82 -72.69
CA PRO A 52 24.86 7.74 -72.44
C PRO A 52 23.99 6.60 -73.09
N LYS A 53 22.66 6.71 -72.88
CA LYS A 53 21.49 6.21 -73.67
C LYS A 53 21.10 4.72 -73.41
N SER A 54 19.83 4.30 -73.34
CA SER A 54 18.60 4.80 -73.97
C SER A 54 17.34 4.06 -73.45
N ILE A 55 16.24 4.81 -73.24
CA ILE A 55 14.90 4.66 -73.87
C ILE A 55 13.92 3.58 -73.34
N ASP A 56 12.88 4.12 -72.67
CA ASP A 56 11.42 3.92 -72.89
C ASP A 56 10.52 3.04 -71.99
N LYS A 57 9.54 3.79 -71.44
CA LYS A 57 8.11 3.53 -71.17
C LYS A 57 7.73 2.93 -69.80
N VAL A 58 7.33 3.80 -68.85
CA VAL A 58 5.95 4.25 -68.52
C VAL A 58 5.09 3.11 -67.94
N GLU A 59 4.87 3.10 -66.62
CA GLU A 59 3.57 3.43 -65.99
C GLU A 59 3.65 3.29 -64.47
N GLU A 60 3.35 4.39 -63.79
CA GLU A 60 3.10 4.49 -62.36
C GLU A 60 1.81 3.72 -62.02
N VAL A 61 1.90 2.70 -61.16
CA VAL A 61 0.80 2.30 -60.28
C VAL A 61 1.35 2.22 -58.86
N LYS A 62 1.14 3.31 -58.12
CA LYS A 62 1.26 3.34 -56.66
C LYS A 62 0.00 2.71 -56.09
N GLU A 63 0.13 1.54 -55.45
CA GLU A 63 -0.59 1.09 -54.25
C GLU A 63 -0.41 -0.43 -54.11
N ASN A 64 0.34 -0.88 -53.11
CA ASN A 64 -0.28 -1.52 -51.95
C ASN A 64 0.77 -2.08 -50.98
N GLU A 65 0.74 -1.49 -49.79
CA GLU A 65 0.88 -2.15 -48.50
C GLU A 65 2.20 -2.89 -48.22
N THR A 66 3.14 -2.12 -47.67
CA THR A 66 4.07 -2.59 -46.64
C THR A 66 3.31 -3.40 -45.59
N ARG A 67 3.34 -4.74 -45.72
CA ARG A 67 2.96 -5.68 -44.67
C ARG A 67 3.81 -5.41 -43.43
N LYS A 68 3.30 -4.55 -42.53
CA LYS A 68 3.77 -4.51 -41.15
C LYS A 68 3.40 -5.85 -40.52
N VAL A 69 4.36 -6.75 -40.45
CA VAL A 69 4.26 -7.95 -39.62
C VAL A 69 4.19 -7.46 -38.18
N GLU A 70 2.98 -7.49 -37.61
CA GLU A 70 2.74 -7.15 -36.21
C GLU A 70 3.35 -8.25 -35.35
N TYR A 71 4.54 -7.99 -34.80
CA TYR A 71 5.22 -8.92 -33.91
C TYR A 71 4.41 -9.05 -32.61
N ARG A 72 3.64 -10.14 -32.52
CA ARG A 72 2.96 -10.52 -31.28
C ARG A 72 4.00 -10.85 -30.21
N SER A 73 3.78 -10.33 -29.00
CA SER A 73 4.62 -10.64 -27.85
C SER A 73 4.63 -12.16 -27.60
N THR A 74 5.73 -12.71 -27.04
CA THR A 74 5.82 -14.14 -26.70
C THR A 74 4.66 -14.57 -25.79
N PHE A 75 4.17 -13.64 -24.97
CA PHE A 75 3.00 -13.84 -24.11
C PHE A 75 1.74 -14.12 -24.93
N ASP A 76 1.46 -13.33 -25.98
CA ASP A 76 0.29 -13.51 -26.85
C ASP A 76 0.38 -14.77 -27.73
N GLN A 77 1.59 -15.28 -27.94
CA GLN A 77 1.82 -16.53 -28.65
C GLN A 77 1.57 -17.75 -27.75
N MET A 78 1.97 -17.68 -26.47
CA MET A 78 1.81 -18.77 -25.50
C MET A 78 0.43 -18.82 -24.85
N PHE A 79 -0.18 -17.66 -24.61
CA PHE A 79 -1.43 -17.57 -23.87
C PHE A 79 -2.54 -16.99 -24.74
N ARG A 80 -3.60 -17.78 -24.95
CA ARG A 80 -4.83 -17.32 -25.59
C ARG A 80 -5.87 -17.06 -24.52
N SER A 81 -6.28 -15.80 -24.35
CA SER A 81 -7.37 -15.47 -23.42
C SER A 81 -8.68 -16.09 -23.89
N LEU A 82 -9.25 -16.97 -23.07
CA LEU A 82 -10.53 -17.64 -23.33
C LEU A 82 -11.74 -16.83 -22.84
N THR A 83 -11.51 -15.89 -21.93
CA THR A 83 -12.57 -15.09 -21.30
C THR A 83 -12.26 -13.60 -21.43
N ARG A 84 -13.22 -12.83 -21.96
CA ARG A 84 -13.10 -11.36 -22.05
C ARG A 84 -13.26 -10.64 -20.72
N ASN A 85 -13.84 -11.31 -19.72
CA ASN A 85 -14.16 -10.65 -18.46
C ASN A 85 -12.95 -10.65 -17.54
N ALA A 86 -12.37 -9.46 -17.34
CA ALA A 86 -11.41 -9.23 -16.29
C ALA A 86 -12.07 -9.56 -14.93
N TYR A 87 -11.37 -10.31 -14.08
CA TYR A 87 -11.85 -10.67 -12.75
C TYR A 87 -12.26 -9.40 -11.99
N LYS A 88 -13.56 -9.27 -11.70
CA LYS A 88 -14.12 -8.17 -10.91
C LYS A 88 -14.34 -8.66 -9.47
N PRO A 89 -13.46 -8.32 -8.52
CA PRO A 89 -13.56 -8.81 -7.16
C PRO A 89 -14.81 -8.27 -6.48
N LYS A 90 -15.62 -9.16 -5.90
CA LYS A 90 -16.89 -8.78 -5.24
C LYS A 90 -16.72 -8.34 -3.79
N SER A 91 -15.54 -8.55 -3.19
CA SER A 91 -15.27 -8.42 -1.75
C SER A 91 -14.16 -7.42 -1.42
N LYS A 92 -13.91 -6.43 -2.27
CA LYS A 92 -12.77 -5.52 -2.12
C LYS A 92 -12.75 -4.79 -0.77
N VAL A 93 -11.59 -4.80 -0.10
CA VAL A 93 -11.35 -4.08 1.15
C VAL A 93 -10.24 -3.04 0.91
N THR A 94 -10.45 -1.81 1.39
CA THR A 94 -9.41 -0.77 1.36
C THR A 94 -9.00 -0.40 2.77
N ILE A 95 -7.69 -0.32 3.00
CA ILE A 95 -7.09 0.14 4.25
C ILE A 95 -6.46 1.51 3.99
N PHE A 96 -6.82 2.48 4.84
CA PHE A 96 -6.24 3.82 4.84
C PHE A 96 -5.26 3.91 5.99
N GLY A 97 -3.96 3.94 5.67
CA GLY A 97 -2.84 3.87 6.61
C GLY A 97 -2.04 2.58 6.47
N ALA A 98 -0.74 2.72 6.21
CA ALA A 98 0.29 1.68 6.18
C ALA A 98 1.19 1.74 7.43
N GLY A 99 0.64 2.20 8.56
CA GLY A 99 1.23 2.03 9.88
C GLY A 99 1.15 0.58 10.38
N ASP A 100 1.68 0.31 11.57
CA ASP A 100 1.72 -1.04 12.15
C ASP A 100 0.33 -1.67 12.24
N LEU A 101 -0.69 -0.90 12.65
CA LEU A 101 -2.07 -1.35 12.73
C LEU A 101 -2.65 -1.68 11.34
N GLY A 102 -2.37 -0.84 10.34
CA GLY A 102 -2.82 -1.04 8.97
C GLY A 102 -2.21 -2.28 8.35
N MET A 103 -0.89 -2.46 8.47
CA MET A 103 -0.17 -3.61 7.95
C MET A 103 -0.55 -4.91 8.67
N ALA A 104 -0.71 -4.89 10.00
CA ALA A 104 -1.22 -6.04 10.74
C ALA A 104 -2.63 -6.44 10.29
N THR A 105 -3.48 -5.46 9.98
CA THR A 105 -4.83 -5.70 9.46
C THR A 105 -4.79 -6.32 8.06
N VAL A 106 -3.96 -5.78 7.16
CA VAL A 106 -3.76 -6.35 5.81
C VAL A 106 -3.27 -7.80 5.93
N PHE A 107 -2.22 -8.04 6.71
CA PHE A 107 -1.69 -9.38 6.90
C PHE A 107 -2.74 -10.35 7.46
N ALA A 108 -3.52 -9.93 8.46
CA ALA A 108 -4.59 -10.76 9.02
C ALA A 108 -5.70 -11.07 8.01
N LEU A 109 -6.07 -10.12 7.14
CA LEU A 109 -7.04 -10.34 6.05
C LEU A 109 -6.55 -11.38 5.05
N LEU A 110 -5.27 -11.31 4.69
CA LEU A 110 -4.63 -12.23 3.74
C LEU A 110 -4.45 -13.62 4.34
N ALA A 111 -3.90 -13.72 5.55
CA ALA A 111 -3.66 -14.97 6.24
C ALA A 111 -4.96 -15.75 6.51
N LYS A 112 -6.06 -15.05 6.80
CA LYS A 112 -7.38 -15.67 6.99
C LYS A 112 -8.15 -15.90 5.69
N GLY A 113 -7.66 -15.41 4.54
CA GLY A 113 -8.34 -15.53 3.25
C GLY A 113 -9.72 -14.86 3.21
N ILE A 114 -9.89 -13.75 3.93
CA ILE A 114 -11.20 -13.06 4.05
C ILE A 114 -11.60 -12.40 2.72
N THR A 115 -10.62 -11.91 1.94
CA THR A 115 -10.87 -11.24 0.68
C THR A 115 -9.78 -11.51 -0.36
N ASN A 116 -10.15 -11.38 -1.63
CA ASN A 116 -9.30 -11.58 -2.79
C ASN A 116 -8.87 -10.27 -3.47
N ASP A 117 -9.24 -9.11 -2.92
CA ASP A 117 -8.79 -7.80 -3.40
C ASP A 117 -8.62 -6.82 -2.25
N VAL A 118 -7.37 -6.39 -2.05
CA VAL A 118 -6.98 -5.47 -0.99
C VAL A 118 -6.27 -4.27 -1.60
N SER A 119 -6.65 -3.08 -1.18
CA SER A 119 -6.01 -1.82 -1.58
C SER A 119 -5.52 -1.07 -0.35
N ILE A 120 -4.27 -0.61 -0.37
CA ILE A 120 -3.66 0.12 0.74
C ILE A 120 -3.38 1.55 0.28
N ILE A 121 -3.87 2.53 1.02
CA ILE A 121 -3.65 3.94 0.72
C ILE A 121 -2.90 4.59 1.87
N ASP A 122 -1.75 5.19 1.58
CA ASP A 122 -0.96 5.97 2.53
C ASP A 122 -0.25 7.11 1.79
N PHE A 123 0.15 8.15 2.53
CA PHE A 123 0.90 9.28 2.00
C PHE A 123 2.40 8.97 1.82
N HIS A 124 2.95 8.01 2.58
CA HIS A 124 4.36 7.60 2.53
C HIS A 124 4.61 6.56 1.44
N GLU A 125 4.84 7.02 0.20
CA GLU A 125 4.99 6.15 -0.98
C GLU A 125 6.12 5.12 -0.87
N ASP A 126 7.28 5.50 -0.33
CA ASP A 126 8.44 4.59 -0.21
C ASP A 126 8.14 3.42 0.73
N LYS A 127 7.56 3.72 1.90
CA LYS A 127 7.13 2.71 2.87
C LYS A 127 6.05 1.83 2.26
N LEU A 128 5.06 2.44 1.62
CA LEU A 128 3.93 1.75 1.00
C LEU A 128 4.40 0.75 -0.08
N LYS A 129 5.36 1.17 -0.91
CA LYS A 129 5.93 0.32 -1.97
C LYS A 129 6.74 -0.84 -1.37
N ALA A 130 7.53 -0.60 -0.33
CA ALA A 130 8.29 -1.63 0.36
C ALA A 130 7.38 -2.70 0.98
N GLU A 131 6.36 -2.27 1.73
CA GLU A 131 5.36 -3.14 2.37
C GLU A 131 4.55 -3.94 1.33
N LEU A 132 4.16 -3.31 0.22
CA LEU A 132 3.47 -3.99 -0.87
C LEU A 132 4.35 -5.08 -1.51
N MET A 133 5.63 -4.78 -1.76
CA MET A 133 6.55 -5.74 -2.35
C MET A 133 6.76 -6.95 -1.46
N ASP A 134 6.87 -6.75 -0.15
CA ASP A 134 7.02 -7.85 0.82
C ASP A 134 5.81 -8.80 0.76
N LEU A 135 4.59 -8.25 0.81
CA LEU A 135 3.37 -9.03 0.69
C LEU A 135 3.22 -9.73 -0.67
N GLN A 136 3.66 -9.09 -1.75
CA GLN A 136 3.62 -9.67 -3.10
C GLN A 136 4.62 -10.82 -3.25
N PHE A 137 5.83 -10.71 -2.69
CA PHE A 137 6.78 -11.82 -2.67
C PHE A 137 6.28 -13.00 -1.82
N GLY A 138 5.54 -12.69 -0.75
CA GLY A 138 4.83 -13.68 0.08
C GLY A 138 3.58 -14.29 -0.57
N SER A 139 3.13 -13.80 -1.74
CA SER A 139 1.84 -14.21 -2.35
C SER A 139 1.72 -15.71 -2.62
N LYS A 140 2.84 -16.42 -2.80
CA LYS A 140 2.87 -17.88 -2.96
C LYS A 140 2.30 -18.63 -1.75
N PHE A 141 2.42 -18.06 -0.56
CA PHE A 141 1.96 -18.66 0.70
C PHE A 141 0.57 -18.20 1.12
N LEU A 142 -0.01 -17.27 0.36
CA LEU A 142 -1.31 -16.66 0.64
C LEU A 142 -2.33 -17.15 -0.40
N PRO A 143 -3.63 -17.05 -0.08
CA PRO A 143 -4.67 -17.18 -1.10
C PRO A 143 -4.43 -16.22 -2.27
N ASN A 144 -5.00 -16.52 -3.43
CA ASN A 144 -4.84 -15.66 -4.60
C ASN A 144 -5.54 -14.30 -4.38
N VAL A 145 -4.76 -13.31 -3.95
CA VAL A 145 -5.24 -11.97 -3.63
C VAL A 145 -4.59 -10.94 -4.54
N LYS A 146 -5.41 -10.05 -5.09
CA LYS A 146 -4.94 -8.87 -5.80
C LYS A 146 -4.59 -7.78 -4.77
N LEU A 147 -3.30 -7.47 -4.66
CA LEU A 147 -2.79 -6.41 -3.79
C LEU A 147 -2.46 -5.17 -4.61
N ARG A 148 -2.94 -4.01 -4.15
CA ARG A 148 -2.66 -2.70 -4.74
C ARG A 148 -2.28 -1.72 -3.65
N ALA A 149 -1.33 -0.85 -3.93
CA ALA A 149 -1.02 0.25 -3.03
C ALA A 149 -0.68 1.51 -3.82
N SER A 150 -1.21 2.64 -3.38
CA SER A 150 -1.00 3.96 -3.99
C SER A 150 -1.38 5.04 -3.00
N LYS A 151 -0.86 6.25 -3.19
CA LYS A 151 -1.33 7.47 -2.51
C LYS A 151 -2.70 7.93 -3.03
N ASP A 152 -3.04 7.56 -4.26
CA ASP A 152 -4.26 8.02 -4.92
C ASP A 152 -5.49 7.26 -4.44
N TYR A 153 -6.56 7.99 -4.15
CA TYR A 153 -7.84 7.41 -3.72
C TYR A 153 -8.55 6.60 -4.80
N GLU A 154 -8.17 6.73 -6.07
CA GLU A 154 -8.79 5.99 -7.18
C GLU A 154 -8.67 4.47 -7.02
N ILE A 155 -7.57 4.00 -6.41
CA ILE A 155 -7.39 2.58 -6.15
C ILE A 155 -8.41 2.04 -5.13
N SER A 156 -9.13 2.90 -4.40
CA SER A 156 -10.21 2.50 -3.48
C SER A 156 -11.57 2.31 -4.15
N SER A 157 -11.66 2.44 -5.46
CA SER A 157 -12.92 2.31 -6.22
C SER A 157 -13.69 1.02 -5.95
N GLU A 158 -15.00 1.13 -5.75
CA GLU A 158 -15.93 0.02 -5.50
C GLU A 158 -15.60 -0.89 -4.29
N SER A 159 -14.92 -0.35 -3.28
CA SER A 159 -14.65 -1.06 -2.02
C SER A 159 -15.91 -1.27 -1.20
N LYS A 160 -16.02 -2.47 -0.62
CA LYS A 160 -17.13 -2.86 0.27
C LYS A 160 -16.90 -2.42 1.70
N ILE A 161 -15.65 -2.49 2.14
CA ILE A 161 -15.22 -2.08 3.48
C ILE A 161 -14.01 -1.17 3.33
N CYS A 162 -14.07 -0.01 3.98
CA CYS A 162 -12.98 0.94 4.11
C CYS A 162 -12.56 0.99 5.57
N ILE A 163 -11.35 0.49 5.87
CA ILE A 163 -10.77 0.47 7.21
C ILE A 163 -9.94 1.75 7.38
N LEU A 164 -10.32 2.58 8.34
CA LEU A 164 -9.61 3.82 8.67
C LEU A 164 -8.62 3.53 9.79
N ALA A 165 -7.33 3.49 9.44
CA ALA A 165 -6.21 3.36 10.34
C ALA A 165 -5.06 4.34 10.03
N PRO A 166 -5.34 5.63 9.70
CA PRO A 166 -4.25 6.59 9.48
C PRO A 166 -3.41 6.70 10.75
N CYS A 167 -2.09 6.65 10.57
CA CYS A 167 -1.13 6.94 11.61
C CYS A 167 -0.64 8.36 11.38
N SER A 168 -0.96 9.27 12.30
CA SER A 168 -0.25 10.55 12.36
C SER A 168 1.09 10.28 13.04
N ASP A 169 2.18 10.30 12.29
CA ASP A 169 3.52 10.44 12.86
C ASP A 169 3.63 11.87 13.38
N SER A 170 3.01 12.12 14.55
CA SER A 170 3.15 13.37 15.27
C SER A 170 4.52 13.37 15.96
N ASP A 171 5.58 13.42 15.15
CA ASP A 171 6.91 13.86 15.56
C ASP A 171 6.97 15.39 15.74
N ILE A 172 5.82 16.06 15.65
CA ILE A 172 5.69 17.49 15.91
C ILE A 172 5.73 17.68 17.42
N GLU A 173 6.94 17.93 17.94
CA GLU A 173 7.25 18.40 19.29
C GLU A 173 6.67 19.79 19.61
N ASP A 174 5.59 20.21 18.94
CA ASP A 174 4.87 21.41 19.34
C ASP A 174 3.86 21.04 20.42
N GLU A 175 4.17 21.38 21.67
CA GLU A 175 3.26 21.28 22.83
C GLU A 175 1.89 21.97 22.63
N TYR A 176 1.71 22.72 21.53
CA TYR A 176 0.55 23.55 21.24
C TYR A 176 -0.49 22.92 20.31
N VAL A 177 -0.22 21.76 19.69
CA VAL A 177 -1.15 21.17 18.72
C VAL A 177 -1.85 19.95 19.31
N ASP A 178 -3.18 20.00 19.44
CA ASP A 178 -3.98 18.86 19.88
C ASP A 178 -3.97 17.76 18.79
N PRO A 179 -3.41 16.57 19.07
CA PRO A 179 -3.37 15.46 18.10
C PRO A 179 -4.77 15.01 17.65
N ILE A 180 -5.81 15.24 18.46
CA ILE A 180 -7.19 14.93 18.07
C ILE A 180 -7.64 15.86 16.95
N GLN A 181 -7.30 17.15 17.03
CA GLN A 181 -7.69 18.16 16.04
C GLN A 181 -7.02 17.89 14.69
N VAL A 182 -5.71 17.58 14.68
CA VAL A 182 -4.98 17.23 13.45
C VAL A 182 -5.59 16.02 12.77
N ASN A 183 -5.86 14.96 13.54
CA ASN A 183 -6.49 13.76 13.01
C ASN A 183 -7.93 14.04 12.54
N ALA A 184 -8.67 14.93 13.21
CA ALA A 184 -10.01 15.31 12.75
C ALA A 184 -9.98 16.02 11.39
N GLU A 185 -8.99 16.86 11.13
CA GLU A 185 -8.80 17.50 9.82
C GLU A 185 -8.47 16.48 8.73
N VAL A 186 -7.59 15.52 9.02
CA VAL A 186 -7.29 14.40 8.12
C VAL A 186 -8.55 13.63 7.76
N PHE A 187 -9.39 13.28 8.75
CA PHE A 187 -10.66 12.58 8.50
C PHE A 187 -11.63 13.41 7.66
N LYS A 188 -11.78 14.70 7.95
CA LYS A 188 -12.65 15.62 7.19
C LYS A 188 -12.24 15.71 5.72
N ALA A 189 -10.95 15.70 5.42
CA ALA A 189 -10.44 15.71 4.04
C ALA A 189 -10.53 14.33 3.36
N MET A 190 -10.28 13.26 4.11
CA MET A 190 -10.20 11.88 3.60
C MET A 190 -11.56 11.30 3.24
N ILE A 191 -12.56 11.41 4.13
CA ILE A 191 -13.85 10.71 3.98
C ILE A 191 -14.58 11.07 2.67
N PRO A 192 -14.71 12.36 2.28
CA PRO A 192 -15.36 12.72 1.02
C PRO A 192 -14.65 12.13 -0.21
N GLN A 193 -13.31 12.06 -0.18
CA GLN A 193 -12.53 11.45 -1.26
C GLN A 193 -12.82 9.95 -1.38
N ILE A 194 -12.95 9.25 -0.26
CA ILE A 194 -13.31 7.82 -0.26
C ILE A 194 -14.70 7.62 -0.87
N LEU A 195 -15.68 8.42 -0.45
CA LEU A 195 -17.06 8.30 -0.92
C LEU A 195 -17.22 8.60 -2.41
N LYS A 196 -16.37 9.47 -2.98
CA LYS A 196 -16.32 9.73 -4.43
C LYS A 196 -16.08 8.46 -5.23
N TYR A 197 -15.20 7.56 -4.76
CA TYR A 197 -14.86 6.32 -5.45
C TYR A 197 -15.67 5.11 -4.95
N SER A 198 -16.17 5.17 -3.72
CA SER A 198 -16.86 4.07 -3.04
C SER A 198 -18.08 4.55 -2.23
N PRO A 199 -19.17 4.95 -2.91
CA PRO A 199 -20.37 5.50 -2.24
C PRO A 199 -21.16 4.45 -1.42
N ASN A 200 -20.93 3.17 -1.68
CA ASN A 200 -21.62 2.05 -1.02
C ASN A 200 -20.77 1.32 0.01
N THR A 201 -19.66 1.92 0.45
CA THR A 201 -18.75 1.29 1.42
C THR A 201 -19.32 1.31 2.85
N ILE A 202 -18.79 0.42 3.68
CA ILE A 202 -18.91 0.44 5.13
C ILE A 202 -17.58 0.93 5.70
N PHE A 203 -17.62 1.94 6.56
CA PHE A 203 -16.44 2.40 7.29
C PHE A 203 -16.22 1.58 8.55
N LEU A 204 -14.99 1.10 8.74
CA LEU A 204 -14.50 0.53 9.99
C LEU A 204 -13.39 1.41 10.55
N VAL A 205 -13.68 2.13 11.63
CA VAL A 205 -12.75 3.07 12.26
C VAL A 205 -11.92 2.35 13.33
N ALA A 206 -10.60 2.40 13.21
CA ALA A 206 -9.68 1.75 14.15
C ALA A 206 -8.73 2.73 14.87
N VAL A 207 -8.81 4.03 14.57
CA VAL A 207 -8.00 5.10 15.18
C VAL A 207 -8.60 5.52 16.52
N ASN A 208 -7.74 5.77 17.52
CA ASN A 208 -8.17 6.24 18.84
C ASN A 208 -8.13 7.76 18.97
N PRO A 209 -9.08 8.39 19.70
CA PRO A 209 -10.25 7.78 20.36
C PRO A 209 -11.34 7.34 19.37
N VAL A 210 -11.62 6.03 19.33
CA VAL A 210 -12.43 5.42 18.26
C VAL A 210 -13.86 5.88 18.27
N ASP A 211 -14.43 6.17 19.44
CA ASP A 211 -15.82 6.62 19.56
C ASP A 211 -16.01 8.01 18.94
N VAL A 212 -15.06 8.92 19.19
CA VAL A 212 -15.05 10.27 18.64
C VAL A 212 -14.83 10.23 17.12
N PHE A 213 -13.85 9.46 16.64
CA PHE A 213 -13.59 9.36 15.20
C PHE A 213 -14.69 8.61 14.45
N SER A 214 -15.37 7.65 15.08
CA SER A 214 -16.55 6.99 14.51
C SER A 214 -17.71 7.98 14.36
N TYR A 215 -17.94 8.81 15.39
CA TYR A 215 -18.94 9.87 15.32
C TYR A 215 -18.60 10.90 14.25
N LEU A 216 -17.36 11.40 14.21
CA LEU A 216 -16.89 12.32 13.17
C LEU A 216 -17.06 11.71 11.77
N THR A 217 -16.70 10.44 11.62
CA THR A 217 -16.84 9.74 10.33
C THR A 217 -18.29 9.67 9.89
N TRP A 218 -19.21 9.37 10.82
CA TRP A 218 -20.64 9.36 10.53
C TRP A 218 -21.16 10.75 10.15
N GLN A 219 -20.77 11.80 10.88
CA GLN A 219 -21.19 13.17 10.61
C GLN A 219 -20.69 13.67 9.24
N VAL A 220 -19.42 13.41 8.89
CA VAL A 220 -18.83 13.87 7.63
C VAL A 220 -19.28 13.03 6.43
N SER A 221 -19.51 11.73 6.63
CA SER A 221 -19.89 10.83 5.53
C SER A 221 -21.36 10.94 5.13
N GLU A 222 -22.22 11.43 6.02
CA GLU A 222 -23.68 11.47 5.86
C GLU A 222 -24.31 10.10 5.52
N LEU A 223 -23.58 9.01 5.79
CA LEU A 223 -24.07 7.67 5.58
C LEU A 223 -25.08 7.29 6.68
N PRO A 224 -25.98 6.33 6.40
CA PRO A 224 -26.81 5.75 7.45
C PRO A 224 -25.93 5.10 8.52
N LYS A 225 -26.36 5.19 9.77
CA LYS A 225 -25.60 4.81 10.97
C LYS A 225 -25.06 3.37 10.92
N ASN A 226 -25.75 2.47 10.24
CA ASN A 226 -25.35 1.07 10.07
C ASN A 226 -24.14 0.86 9.13
N ARG A 227 -23.67 1.91 8.45
CA ARG A 227 -22.49 1.86 7.55
C ARG A 227 -21.23 2.47 8.16
N VAL A 228 -21.27 2.92 9.41
CA VAL A 228 -20.10 3.42 10.11
C VAL A 228 -19.96 2.69 11.43
N MET A 229 -18.88 1.92 11.58
CA MET A 229 -18.60 1.13 12.77
C MET A 229 -17.21 1.47 13.30
N GLY A 230 -17.09 1.63 14.61
CA GLY A 230 -15.79 1.65 15.29
C GLY A 230 -15.38 0.25 15.72
N THR A 231 -14.09 0.00 15.87
CA THR A 231 -13.59 -1.22 16.53
C THR A 231 -14.03 -1.32 17.99
N GLY A 232 -14.28 -0.16 18.63
CA GLY A 232 -14.85 -0.03 19.96
C GLY A 232 -14.11 -0.87 21.00
N THR A 233 -14.87 -1.49 21.90
CA THR A 233 -14.36 -2.32 23.00
C THR A 233 -14.13 -3.79 22.62
N ASN A 234 -14.07 -4.13 21.32
CA ASN A 234 -13.92 -5.53 20.89
C ASN A 234 -12.62 -6.16 21.39
N LEU A 235 -11.50 -5.43 21.31
CA LEU A 235 -10.21 -5.90 21.84
C LEU A 235 -10.20 -5.99 23.37
N TYR A 236 -10.86 -5.05 24.05
CA TYR A 236 -11.00 -5.06 25.52
C TYR A 236 -11.82 -6.27 25.97
N THR A 237 -12.91 -6.58 25.26
CA THR A 237 -13.73 -7.76 25.50
C THR A 237 -12.91 -9.05 25.33
N ALA A 238 -12.15 -9.17 24.24
CA ALA A 238 -11.26 -10.33 24.04
C ALA A 238 -10.20 -10.45 25.15
N THR A 239 -9.64 -9.33 25.60
CA THR A 239 -8.66 -9.29 26.69
C THR A 239 -9.30 -9.71 28.01
N PHE A 240 -10.52 -9.25 28.31
CA PHE A 240 -11.26 -9.62 29.50
C PHE A 240 -11.57 -11.12 29.54
N GLN A 241 -12.08 -11.66 28.43
CA GLN A 241 -12.37 -13.09 28.29
C GLN A 241 -11.09 -13.93 28.47
N TYR A 242 -9.96 -13.49 27.89
CA TYR A 242 -8.66 -14.14 28.08
C TYR A 242 -8.20 -14.15 29.54
N LEU A 243 -8.28 -13.02 30.24
CA LEU A 243 -7.88 -12.93 31.66
C LEU A 243 -8.78 -13.78 32.56
N LEU A 244 -10.09 -13.80 32.28
CA LEU A 244 -11.05 -14.62 32.99
C LEU A 244 -10.78 -16.11 32.77
N ALA A 245 -10.54 -16.51 31.53
CA ALA A 245 -10.22 -17.89 31.15
C ALA A 245 -8.95 -18.39 31.83
N ASN A 246 -7.90 -17.58 31.85
CA ASN A 246 -6.65 -17.90 32.56
C ASN A 246 -6.86 -18.12 34.06
N ARG A 247 -7.76 -17.34 34.68
CA ARG A 247 -8.07 -17.49 36.11
C ARG A 247 -8.90 -18.74 36.40
N LEU A 248 -9.79 -19.11 35.48
CA LEU A 248 -10.68 -20.27 35.61
C LEU A 248 -10.06 -21.58 35.11
N GLY A 249 -8.94 -21.51 34.36
CA GLY A 249 -8.30 -22.68 33.77
C GLY A 249 -9.08 -23.28 32.59
N VAL A 250 -9.83 -22.46 31.86
CA VAL A 250 -10.63 -22.87 30.69
C VAL A 250 -10.15 -22.16 29.41
N ALA A 251 -10.65 -22.58 28.25
CA ALA A 251 -10.32 -21.90 27.01
C ALA A 251 -11.01 -20.52 26.93
N PRO A 252 -10.35 -19.47 26.40
CA PRO A 252 -10.97 -18.16 26.22
C PRO A 252 -12.25 -18.17 25.36
N SER A 253 -12.38 -19.13 24.44
CA SER A 253 -13.58 -19.34 23.62
C SER A 253 -14.83 -19.66 24.44
N ASP A 254 -14.64 -20.25 25.62
CA ASP A 254 -15.72 -20.73 26.50
C ASP A 254 -16.06 -19.69 27.58
N CYS A 255 -15.29 -18.61 27.66
CA CYS A 255 -15.54 -17.49 28.54
C CYS A 255 -16.39 -16.43 27.83
N HIS A 256 -17.63 -16.29 28.26
CA HIS A 256 -18.54 -15.27 27.73
C HIS A 256 -18.67 -14.10 28.69
N GLY A 257 -18.40 -12.91 28.17
CA GLY A 257 -18.52 -11.64 28.88
C GLY A 257 -18.16 -10.49 27.95
N PHE A 258 -18.76 -9.33 28.17
CA PHE A 258 -18.64 -8.18 27.27
C PHE A 258 -18.23 -6.94 28.04
N ILE A 259 -17.24 -6.21 27.52
CA ILE A 259 -16.97 -4.85 27.95
C ILE A 259 -17.68 -3.93 26.96
N ILE A 260 -18.52 -3.04 27.48
CA ILE A 260 -19.28 -2.05 26.70
C ILE A 260 -18.97 -0.65 27.24
N GLY A 261 -19.32 0.38 26.47
CA GLY A 261 -19.05 1.78 26.80
C GLY A 261 -17.94 2.36 25.96
N GLU A 262 -17.30 3.41 26.46
CA GLU A 262 -16.22 4.13 25.79
C GLU A 262 -14.94 3.29 25.70
N ASN A 263 -14.26 3.32 24.55
CA ASN A 263 -12.98 2.68 24.35
C ASN A 263 -11.83 3.52 24.98
N GLY A 264 -11.45 3.22 26.23
CA GLY A 264 -10.38 3.95 26.91
C GLY A 264 -10.39 3.81 28.44
N TYR A 265 -9.83 4.79 29.15
CA TYR A 265 -9.72 4.75 30.62
C TYR A 265 -11.07 4.67 31.36
N SER A 266 -12.19 4.94 30.68
CA SER A 266 -13.54 4.86 31.22
C SER A 266 -14.13 3.45 31.17
N CYS A 267 -13.68 2.56 30.26
CA CYS A 267 -14.13 1.17 30.26
C CYS A 267 -13.39 0.36 31.34
N GLY A 268 -13.96 0.37 32.55
CA GLY A 268 -13.62 -0.57 33.60
C GLY A 268 -12.50 -0.12 34.54
N ASN A 269 -12.68 1.02 35.22
CA ASN A 269 -12.05 1.20 36.53
C ASN A 269 -12.62 0.18 37.52
N LEU A 270 -12.07 -1.04 37.47
CA LEU A 270 -12.09 -1.96 38.59
C LEU A 270 -10.99 -1.48 39.54
N ASN A 271 -11.38 -0.61 40.48
CA ASN A 271 -10.59 -0.38 41.70
C ASN A 271 -10.41 -1.69 42.47
#